data_AF-A0A1N6PPV9-F1
#
_entry.id   AF-A0A1N6PPV9-F1
#
_cell.length_a   1.000
_cell.length_b   1.000
_cell.length_c   1.000
_cell.angle_alpha   90.00
_cell.angle_beta   90.00
_cell.angle_gamma   90.00
#
_symmetry.space_group_name_H-M   'P 1'
#
loop_
_entity.id
_entity.type
_entity.pdbx_description
1 polymer ?
#
loop_
_entity_poly.entity_id
_entity_poly.type
_entity_poly.pdbx_seq_one_letter_code
_entity_poly.pdbx_strand_id
1 'polypeptide(L)'
;MVSFVIPTRNRPATLAGSTASLLSWLATCPDEPLPLLILDDSDQARSLEENRALAQTLADSSPSGQGVFYLGPKERRRLVSALAQGDPEREALLGFACLRRDGELAISSPGRNRNCAVLAWAGRKILSLDDDARFCFSRLSVRDLESPAEYSACVVPAMDDLAGYLEPFPGDPLREMVESLQGRQVPLVMTGMAGNRWFSRPQHFLTLHEPLRDRVYLPKKSYTRSRPAPFAFFQYPRGKASENSFLVTCCHGADAGILLPPFPPQGHADDSVFGVLVRFCYPGSVTRHMPFCVHHDLGDPQPFADRAWYETGLTTALLTRLVLQYLIKRVPPDLIGAPQRIVWLGELMCALAEMPLEDWQDLVHELFLLFAMAEREKFGELLDRYRGEPSWWARDVEDYTERLIQQGAAPEGALPREYRDAGLSLGQGLEQYRAFCRSYGQLMMIWPRVWEDACSRVAEPGLELPGASGAR
;
A
#
# COMPACT_ATOMS: atom_id res chain seq x y z
N MET A 1 1.88 -4.44 23.01
CA MET A 1 3.15 -3.86 22.53
C MET A 1 2.97 -3.44 21.09
N VAL A 2 3.47 -2.25 20.75
CA VAL A 2 3.42 -1.67 19.40
C VAL A 2 4.83 -1.66 18.84
N SER A 3 4.98 -2.02 17.57
CA SER A 3 6.25 -1.96 16.86
C SER A 3 6.16 -0.96 15.71
N PHE A 4 7.22 -0.18 15.49
CA PHE A 4 7.31 0.81 14.43
C PHE A 4 8.15 0.30 13.25
N VAL A 5 7.75 0.60 12.02
CA VAL A 5 8.42 0.13 10.81
C VAL A 5 8.59 1.25 9.79
N ILE A 6 9.80 1.42 9.27
CA ILE A 6 10.08 2.30 8.13
C ILE A 6 10.69 1.49 6.99
N PRO A 7 9.95 1.22 5.89
CA PRO A 7 10.52 0.63 4.69
C PRO A 7 11.29 1.68 3.88
N THR A 8 12.42 1.27 3.30
CA THR A 8 13.21 2.11 2.40
C THR A 8 13.77 1.30 1.22
N ARG A 9 14.13 2.00 0.16
CA ARG A 9 14.86 1.45 -0.99
C ARG A 9 15.60 2.55 -1.72
N ASN A 10 16.93 2.50 -1.75
CA ASN A 10 17.82 3.41 -2.46
C ASN A 10 17.58 4.90 -2.14
N ARG A 11 17.11 5.23 -0.93
CA ARG A 11 16.75 6.59 -0.53
C ARG A 11 17.31 6.99 0.85
N PRO A 12 18.65 6.92 1.06
CA PRO A 12 19.26 7.20 2.36
C PRO A 12 18.97 8.62 2.88
N ALA A 13 18.98 9.63 2.01
CA ALA A 13 18.66 11.01 2.41
C ALA A 13 17.19 11.16 2.84
N THR A 14 16.26 10.50 2.14
CA THR A 14 14.82 10.53 2.46
C THR A 14 14.56 9.83 3.79
N LEU A 15 15.15 8.64 3.99
CA LEU A 15 15.10 7.90 5.26
C LEU A 15 15.67 8.74 6.43
N ALA A 16 16.80 9.42 6.23
CA ALA A 16 17.38 10.30 7.24
C ALA A 16 16.40 11.41 7.66
N GLY A 17 15.72 12.06 6.72
CA GLY A 17 14.69 13.05 7.04
C GLY A 17 13.51 12.47 7.83
N SER A 18 13.06 11.25 7.51
CA SER A 18 11.90 10.62 8.16
C SER A 18 12.24 10.24 9.59
N THR A 19 13.37 9.55 9.76
CA THR A 19 13.88 9.14 11.08
C THR A 19 14.23 10.34 11.98
N ALA A 20 14.77 11.43 11.45
CA ALA A 20 15.00 12.66 12.21
C ALA A 20 13.68 13.28 12.74
N SER A 21 12.63 13.30 11.92
CA SER A 21 11.31 13.76 12.35
C SER A 21 10.68 12.81 13.40
N LEU A 22 10.88 11.49 13.26
CA LEU A 22 10.46 10.49 14.24
C LEU A 22 11.14 10.71 15.60
N LEU A 23 12.47 10.84 15.62
CA LEU A 23 13.21 11.03 16.87
C LEU A 23 12.80 12.31 17.60
N SER A 24 12.59 13.38 16.83
CA SER A 24 12.12 14.65 17.38
C SER A 24 10.74 14.50 18.02
N TRP A 25 9.87 13.69 17.42
CA TRP A 25 8.56 13.36 17.99
C TRP A 25 8.68 12.44 19.21
N LEU A 26 9.47 11.36 19.16
CA LEU A 26 9.69 10.43 20.27
C LEU A 26 10.23 11.12 21.52
N ALA A 27 11.08 12.14 21.36
CA ALA A 27 11.58 12.95 22.47
C ALA A 27 10.46 13.70 23.24
N THR A 28 9.27 13.85 22.65
CA THR A 28 8.11 14.49 23.27
C THR A 28 7.13 13.51 23.90
N CYS A 29 7.30 12.21 23.69
CA CYS A 29 6.37 11.17 24.14
C CYS A 29 6.85 10.51 25.44
N PRO A 30 6.03 10.52 26.51
CA PRO A 30 6.39 9.91 27.79
C PRO A 30 6.10 8.40 27.79
N ASP A 31 7.14 7.63 28.11
CA ASP A 31 7.08 6.41 28.93
C ASP A 31 6.94 5.00 28.31
N GLU A 32 6.79 4.82 26.99
CA GLU A 32 6.83 3.46 26.40
C GLU A 32 7.87 3.29 25.26
N PRO A 33 8.75 2.27 25.33
CA PRO A 33 9.66 1.97 24.23
C PRO A 33 8.88 1.47 23.01
N LEU A 34 9.13 2.11 21.86
CA LEU A 34 8.47 1.84 20.57
C LEU A 34 9.49 1.26 19.59
N PRO A 35 9.85 -0.03 19.65
CA PRO A 35 10.93 -0.59 18.86
C PRO A 35 10.78 -0.24 17.37
N LEU A 36 11.82 0.35 16.79
CA LEU A 36 11.87 0.81 15.40
C LEU A 36 12.59 -0.21 14.54
N LEU A 37 11.95 -0.67 13.47
CA LEU A 37 12.55 -1.55 12.46
C LEU A 37 12.68 -0.80 11.13
N ILE A 38 13.92 -0.65 10.65
CA ILE A 38 14.22 -0.16 9.31
C ILE A 38 14.29 -1.36 8.36
N LEU A 39 13.39 -1.40 7.38
CA LEU A 39 13.30 -2.46 6.38
C LEU A 39 13.91 -1.99 5.06
N ASP A 40 15.12 -2.46 4.76
CA ASP A 40 15.88 -1.98 3.62
C ASP A 40 15.85 -2.96 2.44
N ASP A 41 15.24 -2.56 1.33
CA ASP A 41 15.19 -3.30 0.05
C ASP A 41 16.08 -2.65 -1.03
N SER A 42 17.08 -1.87 -0.62
CA SER A 42 18.05 -1.26 -1.52
C SER A 42 18.83 -2.30 -2.29
N ASP A 43 19.03 -2.04 -3.58
CA ASP A 43 19.91 -2.84 -4.47
C ASP A 43 21.26 -2.15 -4.72
N GLN A 44 21.42 -0.90 -4.30
CA GLN A 44 22.66 -0.15 -4.41
C GLN A 44 23.52 -0.37 -3.16
N ALA A 45 24.75 -0.87 -3.36
CA ALA A 45 25.69 -1.12 -2.27
C ALA A 45 25.93 0.12 -1.38
N ARG A 46 26.04 1.29 -2.01
CA ARG A 46 26.19 2.58 -1.31
C ARG A 46 24.97 2.89 -0.43
N SER A 47 23.75 2.73 -0.96
CA SER A 47 22.53 2.97 -0.17
C SER A 47 22.41 2.00 1.00
N LEU A 48 22.77 0.73 0.82
CA LEU A 48 22.79 -0.26 1.91
C LEU A 48 23.76 0.13 3.03
N GLU A 49 24.94 0.62 2.69
CA GLU A 49 25.94 1.09 3.65
C GLU A 49 25.45 2.33 4.40
N GLU A 50 24.97 3.34 3.68
CA GLU A 50 24.47 4.60 4.25
C GLU A 50 23.25 4.36 5.15
N ASN A 51 22.29 3.53 4.73
CA ASN A 51 21.11 3.19 5.53
C ASN A 51 21.46 2.41 6.80
N ARG A 52 22.43 1.49 6.73
CA ARG A 52 22.88 0.74 7.91
C ARG A 52 23.62 1.64 8.89
N ALA A 53 24.49 2.52 8.41
CA ALA A 53 25.18 3.50 9.24
C ALA A 53 24.19 4.45 9.92
N LEU A 54 23.15 4.88 9.21
CA LEU A 54 22.06 5.67 9.77
C LEU A 54 21.32 4.89 10.87
N ALA A 55 20.93 3.64 10.62
CA ALA A 55 20.27 2.80 11.62
C ALA A 55 21.11 2.62 12.90
N GLN A 56 22.43 2.43 12.75
CA GLN A 56 23.35 2.37 13.90
C GLN A 56 23.40 3.71 14.65
N THR A 57 23.52 4.83 13.93
CA THR A 57 23.51 6.17 14.54
C THR A 57 22.23 6.43 15.33
N LEU A 58 21.08 5.99 14.80
CA LEU A 58 19.79 6.07 15.48
C LEU A 58 19.77 5.19 16.73
N ALA A 59 20.29 3.96 16.66
CA ALA A 59 20.39 3.07 17.82
C ALA A 59 21.23 3.69 18.93
N ASP A 60 22.39 4.26 18.60
CA ASP A 60 23.33 4.87 19.54
C ASP A 60 22.77 6.16 20.18
N SER A 61 21.91 6.88 19.45
CA SER A 61 21.33 8.17 19.88
C SER A 61 19.96 8.03 20.55
N SER A 62 19.34 6.84 20.50
CA SER A 62 18.00 6.64 21.04
C SER A 62 18.00 6.56 22.57
N PRO A 63 16.93 7.02 23.25
CA PRO A 63 16.81 6.87 24.70
C PRO A 63 16.92 5.40 25.13
N SER A 64 17.47 5.16 26.33
CA SER A 64 17.61 3.81 26.89
C SER A 64 16.29 3.04 26.84
N GLY A 65 16.29 1.87 26.17
CA GLY A 65 15.11 1.01 26.00
C GLY A 65 14.44 1.10 24.62
N GLN A 66 14.75 2.11 23.81
CA GLN A 66 14.26 2.22 22.44
C GLN A 66 15.11 1.34 21.51
N GLY A 67 14.64 0.11 21.24
CA GLY A 67 15.32 -0.79 20.31
C GLY A 67 15.22 -0.31 18.86
N VAL A 68 16.36 -0.04 18.22
CA VAL A 68 16.43 0.24 16.78
C VAL A 68 17.05 -0.95 16.07
N PHE A 69 16.36 -1.45 15.06
CA PHE A 69 16.72 -2.65 14.31
C PHE A 69 16.83 -2.35 12.83
N TYR A 70 17.73 -3.04 12.15
CA TYR A 70 17.94 -2.92 10.72
C TYR A 70 17.82 -4.29 10.06
N LEU A 71 16.98 -4.39 9.03
CA LEU A 71 16.75 -5.63 8.29
C LEU A 71 16.96 -5.40 6.79
N GLY A 72 18.22 -5.54 6.37
CA GLY A 72 18.64 -5.50 4.98
C GLY A 72 18.68 -6.89 4.33
N PRO A 73 19.30 -7.02 3.15
CA PRO A 73 19.29 -8.27 2.38
C PRO A 73 19.82 -9.49 3.13
N LYS A 74 20.85 -9.32 3.98
CA LYS A 74 21.42 -10.41 4.78
C LYS A 74 20.45 -10.86 5.88
N GLU A 75 19.89 -9.91 6.62
CA GLU A 75 18.96 -10.17 7.71
C GLU A 75 17.65 -10.77 7.20
N ARG A 76 17.14 -10.31 6.04
CA ARG A 76 15.98 -10.90 5.37
C ARG A 76 16.18 -12.37 5.00
N ARG A 77 17.34 -12.73 4.43
CA ARG A 77 17.65 -14.13 4.11
C ARG A 77 17.68 -15.00 5.36
N ARG A 78 18.19 -14.47 6.48
CA ARG A 78 18.18 -15.17 7.77
C ARG A 78 16.75 -15.35 8.31
N LEU A 79 15.89 -14.33 8.22
CA LEU A 79 14.46 -14.44 8.55
C LEU A 79 13.79 -15.53 7.71
N VAL A 80 14.00 -15.52 6.40
CA VAL A 80 13.47 -16.52 5.46
C VAL A 80 13.95 -17.92 5.81
N SER A 81 15.24 -18.12 6.00
CA SER A 81 15.82 -19.43 6.35
C SER A 81 15.32 -19.94 7.71
N ALA A 82 15.24 -19.06 8.71
CA ALA A 82 14.74 -19.41 10.04
C ALA A 82 13.26 -19.84 10.01
N LEU A 83 12.43 -19.15 9.22
CA LEU A 83 11.03 -19.50 9.05
C LEU A 83 10.86 -20.72 8.13
N ALA A 84 11.73 -20.94 7.15
CA ALA A 84 11.68 -22.11 6.27
C ALA A 84 11.99 -23.41 7.00
N GLN A 85 12.77 -23.37 8.09
CA GLN A 85 13.10 -24.55 8.91
C GLN A 85 13.76 -25.68 8.10
N GLY A 86 14.54 -25.33 7.07
CA GLY A 86 15.23 -26.28 6.21
C GLY A 86 14.37 -26.91 5.11
N ASP A 87 13.10 -26.52 4.97
CA ASP A 87 12.24 -26.90 3.83
C ASP A 87 12.55 -26.01 2.60
N PRO A 88 13.11 -26.58 1.51
CA PRO A 88 13.50 -25.80 0.33
C PRO A 88 12.31 -25.20 -0.42
N GLU A 89 11.15 -25.85 -0.45
CA GLU A 89 9.96 -25.34 -1.13
C GLU A 89 9.40 -24.14 -0.39
N ARG A 90 9.31 -24.27 0.95
CA ARG A 90 8.94 -23.17 1.83
C ARG A 90 9.94 -22.02 1.75
N GLU A 91 11.23 -22.30 1.69
CA GLU A 91 12.27 -21.28 1.52
C GLU A 91 12.12 -20.52 0.21
N ALA A 92 11.82 -21.22 -0.89
CA ALA A 92 11.57 -20.61 -2.19
C ALA A 92 10.35 -19.67 -2.16
N LEU A 93 9.24 -20.09 -1.52
CA LEU A 93 8.02 -19.29 -1.38
C LEU A 93 8.21 -18.07 -0.47
N LEU A 94 8.94 -18.23 0.64
CA LEU A 94 9.33 -17.10 1.50
C LEU A 94 10.32 -16.17 0.79
N GLY A 95 11.19 -16.71 -0.05
CA GLY A 95 12.05 -15.95 -0.93
C GLY A 95 11.24 -15.12 -1.93
N PHE A 96 10.17 -15.67 -2.51
CA PHE A 96 9.23 -14.91 -3.34
C PHE A 96 8.57 -13.77 -2.54
N ALA A 97 8.15 -14.07 -1.30
CA ALA A 97 7.42 -13.15 -0.44
C ALA A 97 8.26 -11.98 0.09
N CYS A 98 9.54 -12.21 0.39
CA CYS A 98 10.35 -11.32 1.23
C CYS A 98 11.68 -10.89 0.59
N LEU A 99 12.18 -11.61 -0.43
CA LEU A 99 13.48 -11.36 -1.04
C LEU A 99 13.33 -10.87 -2.47
N ARG A 100 14.25 -9.99 -2.85
CA ARG A 100 14.48 -9.68 -4.26
C ARG A 100 15.29 -10.79 -4.91
N ARG A 101 14.92 -11.16 -6.14
CA ARG A 101 15.66 -12.15 -6.93
C ARG A 101 16.36 -11.48 -8.09
N ASP A 102 17.52 -12.02 -8.46
CA ASP A 102 18.30 -11.54 -9.59
C ASP A 102 17.53 -11.82 -10.89
N GLY A 103 17.58 -10.87 -11.83
CA GLY A 103 16.91 -11.00 -13.13
C GLY A 103 15.39 -10.80 -13.11
N GLU A 104 14.80 -10.41 -11.98
CA GLU A 104 13.40 -10.00 -11.94
C GLU A 104 13.16 -8.73 -12.77
N LEU A 105 11.97 -8.65 -13.36
CA LEU A 105 11.51 -7.43 -14.00
C LEU A 105 11.63 -6.25 -13.01
N ALA A 106 11.90 -5.06 -13.55
CA ALA A 106 12.01 -3.82 -12.78
C ALA A 106 10.62 -3.31 -12.29
N ILE A 107 9.82 -4.21 -11.72
CA ILE A 107 8.51 -3.94 -11.13
C ILE A 107 8.74 -3.53 -9.67
N SER A 108 7.99 -2.52 -9.23
CA SER A 108 8.00 -2.11 -7.83
C SER A 108 7.57 -3.27 -6.92
N SER A 109 8.26 -3.44 -5.78
CA SER A 109 8.06 -4.58 -4.88
C SER A 109 7.86 -4.19 -3.40
N PRO A 110 7.02 -3.18 -3.09
CA PRO A 110 6.87 -2.70 -1.72
C PRO A 110 6.24 -3.76 -0.80
N GLY A 111 5.45 -4.69 -1.36
CA GLY A 111 4.86 -5.79 -0.62
C GLY A 111 5.89 -6.73 0.03
N ARG A 112 7.12 -6.82 -0.49
CA ARG A 112 8.21 -7.57 0.17
C ARG A 112 8.63 -6.97 1.49
N ASN A 113 8.74 -5.64 1.55
CA ASN A 113 9.00 -4.95 2.81
C ASN A 113 7.86 -5.21 3.79
N ARG A 114 6.62 -5.11 3.32
CA ARG A 114 5.44 -5.29 4.17
C ARG A 114 5.30 -6.73 4.67
N ASN A 115 5.60 -7.73 3.85
CA ASN A 115 5.68 -9.13 4.30
C ASN A 115 6.77 -9.33 5.35
N CYS A 116 7.96 -8.74 5.17
CA CYS A 116 9.00 -8.75 6.20
C CYS A 116 8.53 -8.08 7.50
N ALA A 117 7.81 -6.95 7.43
CA ALA A 117 7.25 -6.25 8.59
C ALA A 117 6.27 -7.14 9.36
N VAL A 118 5.32 -7.71 8.62
CA VAL A 118 4.24 -8.58 9.14
C VAL A 118 4.83 -9.82 9.83
N LEU A 119 5.86 -10.44 9.24
CA LEU A 119 6.51 -11.61 9.82
C LEU A 119 7.46 -11.26 10.98
N ALA A 120 8.25 -10.19 10.87
CA ALA A 120 9.16 -9.76 11.93
C ALA A 120 8.42 -9.26 13.18
N TRP A 121 7.14 -8.89 13.04
CA TRP A 121 6.29 -8.40 14.11
C TRP A 121 5.01 -9.20 14.31
N ALA A 122 5.01 -10.45 13.87
CA ALA A 122 3.89 -11.35 14.06
C ALA A 122 3.53 -11.47 15.55
N GLY A 123 2.24 -11.36 15.88
CA GLY A 123 1.72 -11.32 17.25
C GLY A 123 1.65 -9.92 17.89
N ARG A 124 1.97 -8.83 17.18
CA ARG A 124 2.03 -7.45 17.74
C ARG A 124 1.25 -6.46 16.90
N LYS A 125 0.97 -5.27 17.44
CA LYS A 125 0.47 -4.16 16.60
C LYS A 125 1.64 -3.52 15.86
N ILE A 126 1.48 -3.24 14.58
CA ILE A 126 2.48 -2.59 13.73
C ILE A 126 1.97 -1.19 13.40
N LEU A 127 2.81 -0.19 13.57
CA LEU A 127 2.70 1.10 12.90
C LEU A 127 3.78 1.17 11.82
N SER A 128 3.41 1.53 10.61
CA SER A 128 4.35 1.62 9.50
C SER A 128 4.20 2.94 8.78
N LEU A 129 5.35 3.52 8.44
CA LEU A 129 5.48 4.80 7.77
C LEU A 129 6.50 4.68 6.65
N ASP A 130 6.16 5.06 5.43
CA ASP A 130 7.11 5.11 4.31
C ASP A 130 8.26 6.10 4.61
N ASP A 131 9.46 5.86 4.09
CA ASP A 131 10.65 6.69 4.32
C ASP A 131 10.55 8.13 3.77
N ASP A 132 9.57 8.40 2.91
CA ASP A 132 9.20 9.73 2.41
C ASP A 132 8.09 10.40 3.21
N ALA A 133 7.59 9.78 4.27
CA ALA A 133 6.66 10.45 5.18
C ALA A 133 7.38 11.02 6.41
N ARG A 134 6.94 12.20 6.84
CA ARG A 134 7.47 12.94 7.99
C ARG A 134 6.48 12.85 9.15
N PHE A 135 7.00 12.82 10.37
CA PHE A 135 6.21 12.93 11.61
C PHE A 135 5.74 14.37 11.84
N CYS A 136 4.98 14.86 10.88
CA CYS A 136 4.27 16.12 10.92
C CYS A 136 2.84 15.80 10.50
N PHE A 137 1.91 15.94 11.45
CA PHE A 137 0.51 15.59 11.24
C PHE A 137 -0.32 16.85 11.19
N SER A 138 -1.20 16.92 10.19
CA SER A 138 -2.12 18.03 10.00
C SER A 138 -3.53 17.49 9.87
N ARG A 139 -4.52 18.36 9.99
CA ARG A 139 -5.92 18.06 9.67
C ARG A 139 -6.53 19.19 8.87
N LEU A 140 -7.60 18.89 8.16
CA LEU A 140 -8.43 19.90 7.51
C LEU A 140 -8.92 20.95 8.51
N SER A 141 -8.69 22.22 8.19
CA SER A 141 -9.22 23.34 8.97
C SER A 141 -10.75 23.34 8.86
N VAL A 142 -11.42 23.22 10.00
CA VAL A 142 -12.82 22.76 10.15
C VAL A 142 -13.88 23.71 9.56
N ARG A 143 -13.49 24.82 8.91
CA ARG A 143 -14.42 25.93 8.64
C ARG A 143 -15.52 25.64 7.61
N ASP A 144 -15.39 24.64 6.73
CA ASP A 144 -16.31 24.50 5.58
C ASP A 144 -16.73 23.07 5.19
N LEU A 145 -16.44 22.05 6.00
CA LEU A 145 -16.76 20.67 5.61
C LEU A 145 -18.01 20.18 6.37
N GLU A 146 -19.17 20.46 5.78
CA GLU A 146 -20.40 19.72 6.09
C GLU A 146 -20.17 18.24 5.75
N SER A 147 -19.75 17.49 6.77
CA SER A 147 -19.70 16.03 6.88
C SER A 147 -19.77 15.22 5.57
N PRO A 148 -18.74 15.21 4.71
CA PRO A 148 -18.72 14.26 3.62
C PRO A 148 -18.67 12.85 4.22
N ALA A 149 -19.59 11.99 3.77
CA ALA A 149 -19.54 10.56 4.09
C ALA A 149 -18.29 9.88 3.51
N GLU A 150 -17.54 10.59 2.68
CA GLU A 150 -16.37 10.16 1.92
C GLU A 150 -15.14 10.99 2.29
N TYR A 151 -13.97 10.59 1.80
CA TYR A 151 -12.76 11.37 2.04
C TYR A 151 -12.77 12.65 1.18
N SER A 152 -12.18 13.68 1.75
CA SER A 152 -11.85 14.93 1.07
C SER A 152 -10.50 14.77 0.38
N ALA A 153 -10.36 15.23 -0.86
CA ALA A 153 -9.06 15.29 -1.54
C ALA A 153 -8.93 16.55 -2.41
N CYS A 154 -7.70 17.02 -2.59
CA CYS A 154 -7.38 18.18 -3.41
C CYS A 154 -6.01 18.00 -4.05
N VAL A 155 -5.78 18.70 -5.16
CA VAL A 155 -4.48 18.79 -5.83
C VAL A 155 -4.19 20.26 -6.10
N VAL A 156 -3.01 20.73 -5.69
CA VAL A 156 -2.63 22.14 -5.74
C VAL A 156 -1.21 22.33 -6.29
N PRO A 157 -0.94 23.45 -7.00
CA PRO A 157 0.35 23.65 -7.66
C PRO A 157 1.49 23.98 -6.69
N ALA A 158 1.21 24.53 -5.50
CA ALA A 158 2.22 24.90 -4.51
C ALA A 158 1.89 24.38 -3.10
N MET A 159 2.92 24.13 -2.29
CA MET A 159 2.75 23.68 -0.89
C MET A 159 2.01 24.73 -0.04
N ASP A 160 2.26 26.03 -0.27
CA ASP A 160 1.57 27.11 0.44
C ASP A 160 0.05 27.10 0.19
N ASP A 161 -0.39 26.62 -0.97
CA ASP A 161 -1.81 26.43 -1.25
C ASP A 161 -2.40 25.32 -0.35
N LEU A 162 -1.64 24.25 -0.05
CA LEU A 162 -2.07 23.21 0.90
C LEU A 162 -2.19 23.77 2.32
N ALA A 163 -1.26 24.64 2.74
CA ALA A 163 -1.26 25.23 4.07
C ALA A 163 -2.54 26.04 4.36
N GLY A 164 -3.20 26.58 3.34
CA GLY A 164 -4.51 27.23 3.49
C GLY A 164 -5.66 26.29 3.89
N TYR A 165 -5.52 24.99 3.68
CA TYR A 165 -6.53 23.98 4.00
C TYR A 165 -6.23 23.18 5.27
N LEU A 166 -4.99 23.23 5.74
CA LEU A 166 -4.49 22.35 6.79
C LEU A 166 -4.07 23.14 8.03
N GLU A 167 -4.41 22.62 9.19
CA GLU A 167 -3.91 23.09 10.48
C GLU A 167 -3.17 21.95 11.20
N PRO A 168 -2.20 22.24 12.08
CA PRO A 168 -1.52 21.21 12.85
C PRO A 168 -2.52 20.33 13.62
N PHE A 169 -2.28 19.02 13.62
CA PHE A 169 -3.08 18.10 14.42
C PHE A 169 -2.71 18.25 15.90
N PRO A 170 -3.66 18.58 16.81
CA PRO A 170 -3.33 18.88 18.20
C PRO A 170 -3.17 17.64 19.09
N GLY A 171 -3.52 16.45 18.60
CA GLY A 171 -3.51 15.20 19.38
C GLY A 171 -2.21 14.41 19.25
N ASP A 172 -2.21 13.21 19.85
CA ASP A 172 -1.14 12.21 19.67
C ASP A 172 -1.57 11.23 18.55
N PRO A 173 -1.04 11.39 17.34
CA PRO A 173 -1.50 10.61 16.19
C PRO A 173 -1.18 9.12 16.34
N LEU A 174 -0.03 8.76 16.92
CA LEU A 174 0.36 7.35 17.04
C LEU A 174 -0.49 6.64 18.10
N ARG A 175 -0.71 7.30 19.25
CA ARG A 175 -1.58 6.77 20.30
C ARG A 175 -3.00 6.56 19.78
N GLU A 176 -3.56 7.55 19.09
CA GLU A 176 -4.91 7.43 18.50
C GLU A 176 -4.99 6.31 17.45
N MET A 177 -3.94 6.10 16.65
CA MET A 177 -3.88 4.97 15.71
C MET A 177 -3.83 3.62 16.44
N VAL A 178 -3.01 3.49 17.48
CA VAL A 178 -2.85 2.24 18.25
C VAL A 178 -4.12 1.88 19.01
N GLU A 179 -4.76 2.85 19.66
CA GLU A 179 -6.01 2.68 20.38
C GLU A 179 -7.16 2.32 19.44
N SER A 180 -7.08 2.76 18.17
CA SER A 180 -8.05 2.40 17.14
C SER A 180 -7.92 0.96 16.63
N LEU A 181 -6.76 0.31 16.79
CA LEU A 181 -6.59 -1.10 16.43
C LEU A 181 -7.28 -2.00 17.45
N GLN A 182 -8.28 -2.77 17.00
CA GLN A 182 -9.17 -3.58 17.84
C GLN A 182 -9.25 -5.04 17.33
N GLY A 183 -8.10 -5.64 17.03
CA GLY A 183 -8.01 -7.01 16.58
C GLY A 183 -8.83 -7.26 15.32
N ARG A 184 -9.69 -8.29 15.36
CA ARG A 184 -10.51 -8.71 14.21
C ARG A 184 -11.56 -7.68 13.78
N GLN A 185 -11.99 -6.78 14.67
CA GLN A 185 -13.02 -5.79 14.33
C GLN A 185 -12.41 -4.60 13.58
N VAL A 186 -11.23 -4.16 14.00
CA VAL A 186 -10.49 -3.06 13.36
C VAL A 186 -9.03 -3.50 13.16
N PRO A 187 -8.76 -4.36 12.17
CA PRO A 187 -7.41 -4.88 11.94
C PRO A 187 -6.50 -3.85 11.27
N LEU A 188 -7.07 -2.80 10.67
CA LEU A 188 -6.35 -1.79 9.90
C LEU A 188 -6.76 -0.39 10.32
N VAL A 189 -5.77 0.49 10.42
CA VAL A 189 -5.93 1.93 10.59
C VAL A 189 -5.08 2.62 9.52
N MET A 190 -5.55 3.73 8.96
CA MET A 190 -4.73 4.54 8.06
C MET A 190 -4.99 6.03 8.27
N THR A 191 -3.97 6.84 8.03
CA THR A 191 -4.11 8.29 8.03
C THR A 191 -4.47 8.80 6.62
N GLY A 192 -4.86 10.07 6.54
CA GLY A 192 -4.79 10.81 5.28
C GLY A 192 -3.33 11.08 4.89
N MET A 193 -3.11 11.72 3.75
CA MET A 193 -1.79 12.15 3.32
C MET A 193 -1.85 13.56 2.77
N ALA A 194 -0.82 14.36 3.02
CA ALA A 194 -0.68 15.72 2.49
C ALA A 194 0.77 16.02 2.10
N GLY A 195 0.99 16.69 0.99
CA GLY A 195 2.34 17.05 0.52
C GLY A 195 2.54 16.60 -0.92
N ASN A 196 3.70 16.03 -1.24
CA ASN A 196 4.02 15.56 -2.58
C ASN A 196 2.96 14.54 -3.04
N ARG A 197 2.48 14.65 -4.27
CA ARG A 197 1.40 13.81 -4.81
C ARG A 197 1.94 12.42 -5.17
N TRP A 198 1.23 11.38 -4.75
CA TRP A 198 1.63 9.96 -4.86
C TRP A 198 0.84 9.18 -5.92
N PHE A 199 -0.08 9.81 -6.64
CA PHE A 199 -0.88 9.18 -7.68
C PHE A 199 -0.81 9.96 -8.99
N SER A 200 -0.55 9.29 -10.10
CA SER A 200 -0.56 9.90 -11.44
C SER A 200 -1.92 9.81 -12.13
N ARG A 201 -2.70 8.76 -11.83
CA ARG A 201 -3.95 8.45 -12.51
C ARG A 201 -4.98 9.58 -12.36
N PRO A 202 -5.64 10.00 -13.45
CA PRO A 202 -6.65 11.04 -13.39
C PRO A 202 -7.89 10.58 -12.61
N GLN A 203 -8.14 9.27 -12.45
CA GLN A 203 -9.33 8.74 -11.77
C GLN A 203 -9.56 9.39 -10.39
N HIS A 204 -8.55 9.43 -9.52
CA HIS A 204 -8.67 10.03 -8.18
C HIS A 204 -8.95 11.54 -8.21
N PHE A 205 -8.61 12.19 -9.31
CA PHE A 205 -8.95 13.57 -9.55
C PHE A 205 -10.38 13.66 -10.11
N LEU A 206 -10.71 12.95 -11.18
CA LEU A 206 -12.03 13.00 -11.81
C LEU A 206 -13.20 12.64 -10.87
N THR A 207 -12.95 11.89 -9.79
CA THR A 207 -13.94 11.52 -8.78
C THR A 207 -13.92 12.39 -7.50
N LEU A 208 -13.42 13.64 -7.53
CA LEU A 208 -13.51 14.51 -6.35
C LEU A 208 -14.97 14.87 -6.01
N HIS A 209 -15.31 14.77 -4.73
CA HIS A 209 -16.63 15.10 -4.19
C HIS A 209 -16.70 16.54 -3.66
N GLU A 210 -17.92 17.04 -3.49
CA GLU A 210 -18.21 18.33 -2.85
C GLU A 210 -17.75 18.34 -1.38
N PRO A 211 -17.39 19.51 -0.81
CA PRO A 211 -17.36 20.85 -1.43
C PRO A 211 -16.02 21.19 -2.11
N LEU A 212 -15.02 20.31 -2.04
CA LEU A 212 -13.70 20.57 -2.64
C LEU A 212 -13.76 20.61 -4.15
N ARG A 213 -14.65 19.81 -4.75
CA ARG A 213 -14.98 19.89 -6.17
C ARG A 213 -15.25 21.33 -6.61
N ASP A 214 -16.09 22.07 -5.87
CA ASP A 214 -16.48 23.42 -6.27
C ASP A 214 -15.28 24.39 -6.21
N ARG A 215 -14.43 24.24 -5.21
CA ARG A 215 -13.23 25.07 -5.03
C ARG A 215 -12.18 24.80 -6.11
N VAL A 216 -11.98 23.54 -6.47
CA VAL A 216 -10.90 23.13 -7.39
C VAL A 216 -11.37 23.19 -8.85
N TYR A 217 -12.62 22.83 -9.14
CA TYR A 217 -13.11 22.56 -10.50
C TYR A 217 -13.95 23.67 -11.12
N LEU A 218 -14.59 24.55 -10.33
CA LEU A 218 -15.39 25.64 -10.91
C LEU A 218 -14.52 26.63 -11.72
N PRO A 219 -13.33 27.05 -11.26
CA PRO A 219 -12.45 27.85 -12.11
C PRO A 219 -11.67 26.95 -13.06
N LYS A 220 -11.96 27.01 -14.38
CA LYS A 220 -11.23 26.27 -15.42
C LYS A 220 -9.70 26.41 -15.30
N LYS A 221 -9.23 27.61 -14.96
CA LYS A 221 -7.80 27.89 -14.77
C LYS A 221 -7.19 27.08 -13.61
N SER A 222 -7.91 26.93 -12.50
CA SER A 222 -7.47 26.12 -11.37
C SER A 222 -7.44 24.64 -11.76
N TYR A 223 -8.53 24.15 -12.37
CA TYR A 223 -8.65 22.78 -12.88
C TYR A 223 -7.47 22.37 -13.78
N THR A 224 -7.13 23.18 -14.80
CA THR A 224 -6.03 22.89 -15.70
C THR A 224 -4.66 22.93 -14.99
N ARG A 225 -4.45 23.87 -14.07
CA ARG A 225 -3.19 23.97 -13.29
C ARG A 225 -3.01 22.80 -12.33
N SER A 226 -4.10 22.21 -11.84
CA SER A 226 -4.04 21.07 -10.93
C SER A 226 -3.71 19.74 -11.62
N ARG A 227 -3.80 19.63 -12.95
CA ARG A 227 -3.48 18.38 -13.67
C ARG A 227 -2.01 17.95 -13.49
N PRO A 228 -1.01 18.80 -13.78
CA PRO A 228 0.41 18.46 -13.56
C PRO A 228 0.87 18.74 -12.13
N ALA A 229 -0.02 19.27 -11.27
CA ALA A 229 0.37 19.79 -9.98
C ALA A 229 1.03 18.71 -9.09
N PRO A 230 2.15 19.07 -8.43
CA PRO A 230 2.96 18.13 -7.68
C PRO A 230 2.47 17.87 -6.27
N PHE A 231 1.50 18.62 -5.75
CA PHE A 231 1.04 18.50 -4.38
C PHE A 231 -0.42 18.06 -4.31
N ALA A 232 -0.73 17.22 -3.33
CA ALA A 232 -2.08 16.75 -3.07
C ALA A 232 -2.30 16.57 -1.57
N PHE A 233 -3.57 16.53 -1.18
CA PHE A 233 -3.95 15.92 0.08
C PHE A 233 -5.16 15.00 -0.11
N PHE A 234 -5.31 14.04 0.78
CA PHE A 234 -6.59 13.38 1.05
C PHE A 234 -6.74 13.09 2.54
N GLN A 235 -7.96 13.17 3.06
CA GLN A 235 -8.26 12.93 4.48
C GLN A 235 -9.76 12.65 4.67
N TYR A 236 -10.11 11.84 5.66
CA TYR A 236 -11.48 11.77 6.19
C TYR A 236 -11.64 12.82 7.30
N PRO A 237 -12.37 13.94 7.11
CA PRO A 237 -12.32 15.08 8.03
C PRO A 237 -12.70 14.75 9.48
N ARG A 238 -13.62 13.81 9.68
CA ARG A 238 -14.10 13.37 11.01
C ARG A 238 -13.60 11.98 11.40
N GLY A 239 -12.71 11.40 10.60
CA GLY A 239 -12.39 9.98 10.64
C GLY A 239 -13.60 9.12 10.28
N LYS A 240 -13.37 7.85 9.94
CA LYS A 240 -14.45 6.93 9.55
C LYS A 240 -14.02 5.49 9.76
N ALA A 241 -14.92 4.66 10.28
CA ALA A 241 -14.82 3.21 10.12
C ALA A 241 -15.51 2.82 8.80
N SER A 242 -14.80 2.17 7.89
CA SER A 242 -15.32 1.83 6.56
C SER A 242 -15.22 0.34 6.29
N GLU A 243 -16.25 -0.18 5.62
CA GLU A 243 -16.22 -1.54 5.06
C GLU A 243 -15.48 -1.61 3.72
N ASN A 244 -15.18 -0.45 3.12
CA ASN A 244 -14.43 -0.35 1.88
C ASN A 244 -13.01 -0.90 2.08
N SER A 245 -12.51 -1.66 1.10
CA SER A 245 -11.14 -2.19 1.08
C SER A 245 -10.07 -1.14 0.70
N PHE A 246 -10.45 0.13 0.55
CA PHE A 246 -9.53 1.23 0.29
C PHE A 246 -8.52 1.36 1.45
N LEU A 247 -7.24 1.19 1.10
CA LEU A 247 -6.12 1.28 2.00
C LEU A 247 -4.99 2.02 1.30
N VAL A 248 -4.33 2.93 2.01
CA VAL A 248 -3.09 3.57 1.60
C VAL A 248 -2.07 3.37 2.71
N THR A 249 -0.95 2.73 2.39
CA THR A 249 0.00 2.28 3.42
C THR A 249 1.16 3.24 3.71
N CYS A 250 1.11 4.48 3.21
CA CYS A 250 2.13 5.50 3.48
C CYS A 250 2.31 5.79 4.98
N CYS A 251 1.20 5.87 5.73
CA CYS A 251 1.20 5.89 7.19
C CYS A 251 -0.02 5.12 7.69
N HIS A 252 0.21 3.90 8.17
CA HIS A 252 -0.85 2.98 8.55
C HIS A 252 -0.51 2.18 9.80
N GLY A 253 -1.55 1.64 10.43
CA GLY A 253 -1.47 0.68 11.51
C GLY A 253 -2.09 -0.64 11.08
N ALA A 254 -1.51 -1.76 11.51
CA ALA A 254 -2.06 -3.09 11.32
C ALA A 254 -2.00 -3.87 12.64
N ASP A 255 -3.09 -4.53 12.99
CA ASP A 255 -3.13 -5.44 14.14
C ASP A 255 -2.56 -6.80 13.72
N ALA A 256 -1.25 -6.93 13.78
CA ALA A 256 -0.56 -8.20 13.59
C ALA A 256 -0.66 -9.09 14.84
N GLY A 257 -1.54 -8.81 15.81
CA GLY A 257 -1.94 -9.76 16.86
C GLY A 257 -2.89 -10.86 16.33
N ILE A 258 -3.44 -10.69 15.14
CA ILE A 258 -4.23 -11.68 14.40
C ILE A 258 -3.50 -12.07 13.10
N LEU A 259 -3.85 -13.22 12.51
CA LEU A 259 -3.31 -13.63 11.22
C LEU A 259 -3.65 -12.59 10.13
N LEU A 260 -2.67 -11.82 9.68
CA LEU A 260 -2.81 -10.97 8.50
C LEU A 260 -2.44 -11.77 7.25
N PRO A 261 -3.12 -11.59 6.09
CA PRO A 261 -2.75 -12.25 4.84
C PRO A 261 -1.42 -11.70 4.29
N PRO A 262 -0.74 -12.40 3.36
CA PRO A 262 0.46 -11.86 2.73
C PRO A 262 0.12 -10.72 1.78
N PHE A 263 0.95 -9.68 1.75
CA PHE A 263 0.94 -8.69 0.67
C PHE A 263 1.39 -9.36 -0.65
N PRO A 264 0.82 -8.95 -1.81
CA PRO A 264 1.42 -9.28 -3.09
C PRO A 264 2.86 -8.76 -3.14
N PRO A 265 3.88 -9.61 -3.39
CA PRO A 265 5.27 -9.16 -3.27
C PRO A 265 5.69 -8.12 -4.32
N GLN A 266 4.96 -8.04 -5.44
CA GLN A 266 5.26 -7.19 -6.59
C GLN A 266 4.01 -6.46 -7.08
N GLY A 267 4.20 -5.30 -7.68
CA GLY A 267 3.17 -4.42 -8.23
C GLY A 267 3.00 -3.13 -7.42
N HIS A 268 2.64 -2.04 -8.10
CA HIS A 268 2.22 -0.80 -7.44
C HIS A 268 0.79 -0.93 -6.91
N ALA A 269 0.48 -0.28 -5.78
CA ALA A 269 -0.83 -0.30 -5.12
C ALA A 269 -1.24 -1.70 -4.59
N ASP A 270 -0.25 -2.45 -4.10
CA ASP A 270 -0.39 -3.72 -3.38
C ASP A 270 -1.22 -3.59 -2.08
N ASP A 271 -1.25 -2.40 -1.49
CA ASP A 271 -2.12 -2.05 -0.35
C ASP A 271 -3.61 -2.27 -0.64
N SER A 272 -4.07 -1.94 -1.84
CA SER A 272 -5.47 -2.17 -2.25
C SER A 272 -5.83 -3.66 -2.29
N VAL A 273 -4.88 -4.52 -2.66
CA VAL A 273 -5.05 -5.98 -2.65
C VAL A 273 -5.05 -6.50 -1.22
N PHE A 274 -4.12 -6.02 -0.40
CA PHE A 274 -4.05 -6.40 1.01
C PHE A 274 -5.33 -6.03 1.77
N GLY A 275 -5.91 -4.84 1.54
CA GLY A 275 -7.18 -4.44 2.12
C GLY A 275 -8.34 -5.37 1.74
N VAL A 276 -8.40 -5.85 0.49
CA VAL A 276 -9.39 -6.84 0.05
C VAL A 276 -9.20 -8.18 0.77
N LEU A 277 -7.96 -8.64 0.91
CA LEU A 277 -7.65 -9.91 1.57
C LEU A 277 -7.97 -9.87 3.06
N VAL A 278 -7.67 -8.76 3.77
CA VAL A 278 -8.01 -8.62 5.19
C VAL A 278 -9.52 -8.69 5.39
N ARG A 279 -10.31 -7.99 4.56
CA ARG A 279 -11.78 -8.06 4.58
C ARG A 279 -12.29 -9.48 4.35
N PHE A 280 -11.69 -10.19 3.41
CA PHE A 280 -12.05 -11.57 3.10
C PHE A 280 -11.76 -12.53 4.27
N CYS A 281 -10.61 -12.36 4.93
CA CYS A 281 -10.20 -13.14 6.10
C CYS A 281 -11.10 -12.87 7.32
N TYR A 282 -11.56 -11.63 7.47
CA TYR A 282 -12.35 -11.16 8.58
C TYR A 282 -13.61 -10.43 8.08
N PRO A 283 -14.66 -11.17 7.68
CA PRO A 283 -15.94 -10.57 7.30
C PRO A 283 -16.46 -9.62 8.40
N GLY A 284 -16.89 -8.42 8.02
CA GLY A 284 -17.34 -7.36 8.94
C GLY A 284 -16.23 -6.49 9.57
N SER A 285 -14.94 -6.81 9.37
CA SER A 285 -13.82 -6.04 9.96
C SER A 285 -13.59 -4.68 9.31
N VAL A 286 -13.74 -3.55 9.97
CA VAL A 286 -13.61 -2.23 9.32
C VAL A 286 -12.16 -1.74 9.25
N THR A 287 -11.85 -0.91 8.25
CA THR A 287 -10.66 -0.06 8.27
C THR A 287 -11.01 1.26 8.95
N ARG A 288 -10.20 1.69 9.92
CA ARG A 288 -10.33 3.01 10.54
C ARG A 288 -9.51 4.04 9.78
N HIS A 289 -10.17 5.05 9.25
CA HIS A 289 -9.54 6.22 8.65
C HIS A 289 -9.43 7.33 9.69
N MET A 290 -8.23 7.84 9.91
CA MET A 290 -7.96 8.86 10.93
C MET A 290 -8.36 10.27 10.48
N PRO A 291 -8.76 11.15 11.42
CA PRO A 291 -9.12 12.54 11.15
C PRO A 291 -7.90 13.45 10.99
N PHE A 292 -6.78 12.93 10.49
CA PHE A 292 -5.55 13.67 10.25
C PHE A 292 -4.76 13.02 9.12
N CYS A 293 -3.87 13.79 8.51
CA CYS A 293 -2.97 13.37 7.45
C CYS A 293 -1.52 13.44 7.90
N VAL A 294 -0.72 12.49 7.42
CA VAL A 294 0.74 12.55 7.51
C VAL A 294 1.31 13.43 6.41
N HIS A 295 2.41 14.12 6.67
CA HIS A 295 3.13 14.86 5.64
C HIS A 295 3.99 13.92 4.79
N HIS A 296 3.79 13.94 3.47
CA HIS A 296 4.53 13.16 2.49
C HIS A 296 5.48 14.10 1.71
N ASP A 297 6.77 13.82 1.79
CA ASP A 297 7.90 14.66 1.38
C ASP A 297 8.90 13.85 0.56
N LEU A 298 8.85 14.03 -0.76
CA LEU A 298 9.80 13.43 -1.72
C LEU A 298 11.02 14.33 -1.98
N GLY A 299 11.25 15.36 -1.17
CA GLY A 299 12.16 16.46 -1.50
C GLY A 299 11.53 17.35 -2.58
N ASP A 300 12.30 17.72 -3.61
CA ASP A 300 11.86 18.59 -4.70
C ASP A 300 10.90 17.85 -5.66
N PRO A 301 9.56 18.02 -5.53
CA PRO A 301 8.66 17.29 -6.39
C PRO A 301 8.68 17.86 -7.80
N GLN A 302 8.68 16.95 -8.77
CA GLN A 302 8.49 17.31 -10.16
C GLN A 302 7.01 17.32 -10.51
N PRO A 303 6.54 18.28 -11.34
CA PRO A 303 5.22 18.21 -11.93
C PRO A 303 5.02 16.89 -12.68
N PHE A 304 3.79 16.37 -12.65
CA PHE A 304 3.45 15.19 -13.43
C PHE A 304 3.47 15.54 -14.92
N ALA A 305 4.10 14.68 -15.72
CA ALA A 305 4.10 14.83 -17.16
C ALA A 305 2.67 14.77 -17.71
N ASP A 306 2.34 15.60 -18.70
CA ASP A 306 1.00 15.65 -19.29
C ASP A 306 0.50 14.29 -19.77
N ARG A 307 1.39 13.42 -20.26
CA ARG A 307 1.05 12.05 -20.68
C ARG A 307 0.39 11.23 -19.57
N ALA A 308 0.74 11.47 -18.30
CA ALA A 308 0.21 10.75 -17.16
C ALA A 308 -1.30 10.93 -17.00
N TRP A 309 -1.83 12.07 -17.47
CA TRP A 309 -3.27 12.35 -17.51
C TRP A 309 -4.05 11.41 -18.43
N TYR A 310 -3.38 10.89 -19.46
CA TYR A 310 -3.98 10.02 -20.47
C TYR A 310 -3.69 8.54 -20.19
N GLU A 311 -2.93 8.21 -19.13
CA GLU A 311 -2.63 6.84 -18.78
C GLU A 311 -3.87 6.10 -18.25
N THR A 312 -4.23 5.03 -18.95
CA THR A 312 -5.28 4.07 -18.58
C THR A 312 -4.72 2.65 -18.49
N GLY A 313 -5.55 1.72 -18.02
CA GLY A 313 -5.27 0.29 -18.06
C GLY A 313 -4.94 -0.37 -16.73
N LEU A 314 -4.66 -1.67 -16.82
CA LEU A 314 -4.37 -2.51 -15.68
C LEU A 314 -2.95 -2.28 -15.15
N THR A 315 -2.83 -2.22 -13.83
CA THR A 315 -1.57 -2.51 -13.12
C THR A 315 -1.61 -3.94 -12.62
N THR A 316 -0.45 -4.52 -12.30
CA THR A 316 -0.36 -5.86 -11.72
C THR A 316 -1.24 -5.99 -10.46
N ALA A 317 -1.25 -4.98 -9.58
CA ALA A 317 -2.10 -5.02 -8.39
C ALA A 317 -3.59 -4.86 -8.70
N LEU A 318 -3.97 -4.00 -9.65
CA LEU A 318 -5.37 -3.88 -10.06
C LEU A 318 -5.89 -5.19 -10.65
N LEU A 319 -5.13 -5.82 -11.54
CA LEU A 319 -5.51 -7.12 -12.09
C LEU A 319 -5.58 -8.20 -11.00
N THR A 320 -4.60 -8.21 -10.08
CA THR A 320 -4.61 -9.14 -8.93
C THR A 320 -5.84 -8.92 -8.05
N ARG A 321 -6.24 -7.68 -7.81
CA ARG A 321 -7.48 -7.34 -7.09
C ARG A 321 -8.71 -7.89 -7.81
N LEU A 322 -8.79 -7.75 -9.14
CA LEU A 322 -9.92 -8.25 -9.93
C LEU A 322 -10.00 -9.78 -9.89
N VAL A 323 -8.86 -10.47 -10.05
CA VAL A 323 -8.77 -11.94 -9.92
C VAL A 323 -9.24 -12.38 -8.53
N LEU A 324 -8.76 -11.74 -7.46
CA LEU A 324 -9.18 -12.08 -6.11
C LEU A 324 -10.68 -11.83 -5.87
N GLN A 325 -11.22 -10.71 -6.36
CA GLN A 325 -12.66 -10.44 -6.26
C GLN A 325 -13.50 -11.47 -7.02
N TYR A 326 -13.02 -11.96 -8.16
CA TYR A 326 -13.64 -13.05 -8.90
C TYR A 326 -13.60 -14.37 -8.12
N LEU A 327 -12.47 -14.70 -7.49
CA LEU A 327 -12.32 -15.93 -6.70
C LEU A 327 -13.09 -15.91 -5.38
N ILE A 328 -13.12 -14.77 -4.67
CA ILE A 328 -13.82 -14.61 -3.38
C ILE A 328 -15.30 -14.96 -3.49
N LYS A 329 -15.95 -14.62 -4.62
CA LYS A 329 -17.37 -14.95 -4.87
C LYS A 329 -17.64 -16.46 -4.99
N ARG A 330 -16.59 -17.28 -5.11
CA ARG A 330 -16.67 -18.75 -5.22
C ARG A 330 -16.27 -19.47 -3.93
N VAL A 331 -15.91 -18.72 -2.89
CA VAL A 331 -15.53 -19.30 -1.61
C VAL A 331 -16.80 -19.75 -0.88
N PRO A 332 -16.83 -21.00 -0.35
CA PRO A 332 -17.97 -21.48 0.40
C PRO A 332 -18.30 -20.55 1.58
N PRO A 333 -19.59 -20.17 1.78
CA PRO A 333 -19.97 -19.23 2.82
C PRO A 333 -19.76 -19.81 4.24
N ASP A 334 -19.75 -21.13 4.37
CA ASP A 334 -19.51 -21.90 5.59
C ASP A 334 -18.04 -22.04 5.98
N LEU A 335 -17.11 -21.53 5.16
CA LEU A 335 -15.69 -21.53 5.49
C LEU A 335 -15.41 -20.59 6.66
N ILE A 336 -15.02 -21.13 7.82
CA ILE A 336 -14.86 -20.38 9.07
C ILE A 336 -13.38 -20.11 9.36
N GLY A 337 -13.06 -18.83 9.57
CA GLY A 337 -11.75 -18.41 10.05
C GLY A 337 -10.74 -18.07 8.95
N ALA A 338 -9.86 -17.12 9.28
CA ALA A 338 -8.85 -16.59 8.36
C ALA A 338 -7.89 -17.65 7.79
N PRO A 339 -7.35 -18.62 8.57
CA PRO A 339 -6.43 -19.62 8.02
C PRO A 339 -7.04 -20.43 6.87
N GLN A 340 -8.24 -20.99 7.09
CA GLN A 340 -8.93 -21.81 6.09
C GLN A 340 -9.28 -20.99 4.84
N ARG A 341 -9.75 -19.76 5.03
CA ARG A 341 -10.07 -18.81 3.95
C ARG A 341 -8.85 -18.51 3.08
N ILE A 342 -7.71 -18.20 3.68
CA ILE A 342 -6.47 -17.91 2.94
C ILE A 342 -6.01 -19.14 2.16
N VAL A 343 -6.00 -20.33 2.78
CA VAL A 343 -5.60 -21.58 2.11
C VAL A 343 -6.48 -21.86 0.91
N TRP A 344 -7.81 -21.83 1.09
CA TRP A 344 -8.77 -22.08 0.02
C TRP A 344 -8.63 -21.08 -1.13
N LEU A 345 -8.44 -19.80 -0.83
CA LEU A 345 -8.20 -18.78 -1.85
C LEU A 345 -6.89 -19.04 -2.60
N GLY A 346 -5.85 -19.51 -1.90
CA GLY A 346 -4.59 -19.94 -2.49
C GLY A 346 -4.73 -21.14 -3.45
N GLU A 347 -5.53 -22.15 -3.06
CA GLU A 347 -5.86 -23.30 -3.90
C GLU A 347 -6.59 -22.86 -5.18
N LEU A 348 -7.62 -22.03 -5.05
CA LEU A 348 -8.34 -21.48 -6.19
C LEU A 348 -7.43 -20.67 -7.11
N MET A 349 -6.51 -19.87 -6.55
CA MET A 349 -5.57 -19.07 -7.32
C MET A 349 -4.55 -19.93 -8.09
N CYS A 350 -4.09 -21.03 -7.49
CA CYS A 350 -3.24 -22.01 -8.17
C CYS A 350 -4.01 -22.72 -9.29
N ALA A 351 -5.22 -23.20 -9.01
CA ALA A 351 -6.06 -23.87 -10.01
C ALA A 351 -6.34 -22.95 -11.22
N LEU A 352 -6.60 -21.67 -10.97
CA LEU A 352 -6.76 -20.67 -12.02
C LEU A 352 -5.48 -20.49 -12.85
N ALA A 353 -4.31 -20.49 -12.21
CA ALA A 353 -3.03 -20.35 -12.89
C ALA A 353 -2.59 -21.60 -13.70
N GLU A 354 -3.24 -22.75 -13.51
CA GLU A 354 -3.03 -23.96 -14.32
C GLU A 354 -3.91 -24.01 -15.58
N MET A 355 -4.83 -23.06 -15.77
CA MET A 355 -5.62 -22.98 -17.00
C MET A 355 -4.71 -22.84 -18.24
N PRO A 356 -5.10 -23.42 -19.39
CA PRO A 356 -4.47 -23.13 -20.68
C PRO A 356 -4.29 -21.62 -20.88
N LEU A 357 -3.18 -21.21 -21.51
CA LEU A 357 -2.85 -19.79 -21.65
C LEU A 357 -3.93 -18.99 -22.40
N GLU A 358 -4.62 -19.64 -23.35
CA GLU A 358 -5.76 -19.07 -24.08
C GLU A 358 -6.94 -18.77 -23.14
N ASP A 359 -7.38 -19.76 -22.35
CA ASP A 359 -8.46 -19.58 -21.37
C ASP A 359 -8.08 -18.54 -20.30
N TRP A 360 -6.81 -18.49 -19.89
CA TRP A 360 -6.29 -17.48 -18.96
C TRP A 360 -6.36 -16.08 -19.55
N GLN A 361 -5.98 -15.92 -20.83
CA GLN A 361 -6.06 -14.66 -21.54
C GLN A 361 -7.52 -14.18 -21.63
N ASP A 362 -8.45 -15.06 -21.98
CA ASP A 362 -9.87 -14.75 -22.07
C ASP A 362 -10.44 -14.30 -20.72
N LEU A 363 -10.09 -15.00 -19.64
CA LEU A 363 -10.50 -14.60 -18.28
C LEU A 363 -9.95 -13.21 -17.90
N VAL A 364 -8.66 -12.95 -18.10
CA VAL A 364 -8.05 -11.66 -17.74
C VAL A 364 -8.69 -10.52 -18.54
N HIS A 365 -8.96 -10.77 -19.82
CA HIS A 365 -9.64 -9.81 -20.69
C HIS A 365 -11.08 -9.56 -20.23
N GLU A 366 -11.85 -10.60 -19.91
CA GLU A 366 -13.21 -10.48 -19.37
C GLU A 366 -13.22 -9.67 -18.06
N LEU A 367 -12.31 -9.95 -17.14
CA LEU A 367 -12.18 -9.20 -15.88
C LEU A 367 -11.87 -7.73 -16.12
N PHE A 368 -11.05 -7.42 -17.14
CA PHE A 368 -10.78 -6.02 -17.50
C PHE A 368 -12.02 -5.33 -18.07
N LEU A 369 -12.77 -5.99 -18.96
CA LEU A 369 -14.00 -5.46 -19.52
C LEU A 369 -15.03 -5.17 -18.42
N LEU A 370 -15.21 -6.09 -17.48
CA LEU A 370 -16.09 -5.89 -16.33
C LEU A 370 -15.66 -4.68 -15.48
N PHE A 371 -14.36 -4.51 -15.26
CA PHE A 371 -13.83 -3.33 -14.58
C PHE A 371 -14.10 -2.04 -15.36
N ALA A 372 -13.83 -2.02 -16.66
CA ALA A 372 -14.05 -0.84 -17.51
C ALA A 372 -15.53 -0.44 -17.55
N MET A 373 -16.44 -1.42 -17.58
CA MET A 373 -17.89 -1.19 -17.53
C MET A 373 -18.33 -0.63 -16.17
N ALA A 374 -17.81 -1.18 -15.06
CA ALA A 374 -18.12 -0.67 -13.73
C ALA A 374 -17.60 0.77 -13.52
N GLU A 375 -16.41 1.10 -14.05
CA GLU A 375 -15.91 2.47 -14.03
C GLU A 375 -16.77 3.39 -14.92
N ARG A 376 -17.22 2.94 -16.10
CA ARG A 376 -18.15 3.69 -16.94
C ARG A 376 -19.44 4.03 -16.21
N GLU A 377 -20.04 3.06 -15.51
CA GLU A 377 -21.25 3.27 -14.72
C GLU A 377 -21.01 4.32 -13.63
N LYS A 378 -19.94 4.16 -12.85
CA LYS A 378 -19.54 5.12 -11.81
C LYS A 378 -19.33 6.54 -12.36
N PHE A 379 -18.66 6.68 -13.51
CA PHE A 379 -18.46 7.98 -14.14
C PHE A 379 -19.74 8.55 -14.73
N GLY A 380 -20.63 7.70 -15.24
CA GLY A 380 -21.98 8.06 -15.65
C GLY A 380 -22.78 8.66 -14.49
N GLU A 381 -22.77 8.00 -13.32
CA GLU A 381 -23.41 8.53 -12.11
C GLU A 381 -22.86 9.89 -11.69
N LEU A 382 -21.54 10.10 -11.82
CA LEU A 382 -20.93 11.40 -11.53
C LEU A 382 -21.36 12.47 -12.55
N LEU A 383 -21.36 12.14 -13.84
CA LEU A 383 -21.83 13.05 -14.89
C LEU A 383 -23.30 13.43 -14.67
N ASP A 384 -24.15 12.47 -14.34
CA ASP A 384 -25.57 12.71 -14.05
C ASP A 384 -25.75 13.56 -12.80
N ARG A 385 -25.07 13.21 -11.70
CA ARG A 385 -25.10 13.95 -10.44
C ARG A 385 -24.74 15.42 -10.63
N TYR A 386 -23.70 15.68 -11.41
CA TYR A 386 -23.21 17.03 -11.68
C TYR A 386 -23.76 17.66 -12.97
N ARG A 387 -24.72 17.00 -13.62
CA ARG A 387 -25.37 17.44 -14.87
C ARG A 387 -24.36 17.80 -15.98
N GLY A 388 -23.24 17.10 -16.04
CA GLY A 388 -22.17 17.37 -16.99
C GLY A 388 -21.45 18.71 -16.80
N GLU A 389 -21.61 19.38 -15.66
CA GLU A 389 -20.99 20.69 -15.41
C GLU A 389 -19.84 20.61 -14.39
N PRO A 390 -18.71 21.29 -14.61
CA PRO A 390 -18.44 22.10 -15.79
C PRO A 390 -18.12 21.25 -17.02
N SER A 391 -18.59 21.68 -18.20
CA SER A 391 -18.41 20.95 -19.47
C SER A 391 -16.98 20.48 -19.79
N TRP A 392 -15.94 21.20 -19.36
CA TRP A 392 -14.55 20.77 -19.57
C TRP A 392 -14.13 19.60 -18.68
N TRP A 393 -14.66 19.50 -17.45
CA TRP A 393 -14.43 18.35 -16.58
C TRP A 393 -15.22 17.15 -17.10
N ALA A 394 -16.49 17.36 -17.48
CA ALA A 394 -17.32 16.31 -18.04
C ALA A 394 -16.68 15.69 -19.28
N ARG A 395 -16.12 16.53 -20.17
CA ARG A 395 -15.36 16.05 -21.33
C ARG A 395 -14.16 15.19 -20.94
N ASP A 396 -13.39 15.56 -19.92
CA ASP A 396 -12.26 14.71 -19.48
C ASP A 396 -12.73 13.38 -18.88
N VAL A 397 -13.87 13.37 -18.19
CA VAL A 397 -14.50 12.14 -17.66
C VAL A 397 -14.93 11.22 -18.80
N GLU A 398 -15.59 11.77 -19.81
CA GLU A 398 -16.01 11.05 -21.03
C GLU A 398 -14.78 10.52 -21.77
N ASP A 399 -13.79 11.38 -22.03
CA ASP A 399 -12.56 11.03 -22.72
C ASP A 399 -11.77 9.95 -21.97
N TYR A 400 -11.72 10.00 -20.63
CA TYR A 400 -11.09 8.96 -19.81
C TYR A 400 -11.82 7.63 -19.92
N THR A 401 -13.15 7.66 -19.81
CA THR A 401 -14.01 6.47 -19.86
C THR A 401 -13.91 5.80 -21.23
N GLU A 402 -13.95 6.58 -22.31
CA GLU A 402 -13.81 6.08 -23.67
C GLU A 402 -12.44 5.42 -23.89
N ARG A 403 -11.34 6.06 -23.45
CA ARG A 403 -10.00 5.45 -23.51
C ARG A 403 -9.92 4.14 -22.73
N LEU A 404 -10.53 4.09 -21.55
CA LEU A 404 -10.53 2.88 -20.72
C LEU A 404 -11.28 1.73 -21.42
N ILE A 405 -12.42 2.02 -22.06
CA ILE A 405 -13.20 1.03 -22.82
C ILE A 405 -12.45 0.59 -24.07
N GLN A 406 -11.88 1.52 -24.84
CA GLN A 406 -11.10 1.21 -26.04
C GLN A 406 -9.89 0.33 -25.71
N GLN A 407 -9.20 0.64 -24.62
CA GLN A 407 -8.12 -0.20 -24.13
C GLN A 407 -8.64 -1.56 -23.67
N GLY A 408 -9.78 -1.59 -22.96
CA GLY A 408 -10.45 -2.83 -22.53
C GLY A 408 -10.82 -3.74 -23.69
N ALA A 409 -11.20 -3.19 -24.85
CA ALA A 409 -11.58 -3.96 -26.03
C ALA A 409 -10.37 -4.50 -26.84
N ALA A 410 -9.17 -3.99 -26.60
CA ALA A 410 -7.96 -4.47 -27.24
C ALA A 410 -7.38 -5.67 -26.46
N PRO A 411 -6.98 -6.79 -27.11
CA PRO A 411 -6.35 -7.91 -26.42
C PRO A 411 -5.13 -7.51 -25.57
N GLU A 412 -4.34 -6.55 -26.05
CA GLU A 412 -3.17 -6.02 -25.34
C GLU A 412 -3.53 -5.18 -24.10
N GLY A 413 -4.78 -4.73 -23.98
CA GLY A 413 -5.28 -4.02 -22.82
C GLY A 413 -5.29 -4.87 -21.55
N ALA A 414 -5.44 -6.19 -21.71
CA ALA A 414 -5.39 -7.19 -20.64
C ALA A 414 -3.99 -7.30 -19.99
N LEU A 415 -2.93 -6.87 -20.68
CA LEU A 415 -1.57 -6.93 -20.16
C LEU A 415 -1.33 -5.80 -19.14
N PRO A 416 -0.93 -6.13 -17.89
CA PRO A 416 -0.62 -5.08 -16.93
C PRO A 416 0.55 -4.22 -17.40
N ARG A 417 0.43 -2.92 -17.14
CA ARG A 417 1.36 -1.90 -17.63
C ARG A 417 2.81 -2.23 -17.30
N GLU A 418 3.09 -2.73 -16.10
CA GLU A 418 4.45 -3.05 -15.67
C GLU A 418 5.13 -4.10 -16.56
N TYR A 419 4.39 -5.07 -17.09
CA TYR A 419 4.91 -6.07 -18.03
C TYR A 419 5.08 -5.48 -19.44
N ARG A 420 4.15 -4.61 -19.86
CA ARG A 420 4.25 -3.91 -21.14
C ARG A 420 5.44 -2.95 -21.18
N ASP A 421 5.65 -2.18 -20.12
CA ASP A 421 6.74 -1.22 -19.97
C ASP A 421 8.11 -1.95 -19.90
N ALA A 422 8.11 -3.21 -19.45
CA ALA A 422 9.26 -4.10 -19.51
C ALA A 422 9.51 -4.69 -20.92
N GLY A 423 8.72 -4.33 -21.93
CA GLY A 423 8.90 -4.76 -23.32
C GLY A 423 8.46 -6.18 -23.62
N LEU A 424 7.63 -6.80 -22.76
CA LEU A 424 7.14 -8.16 -22.99
C LEU A 424 5.99 -8.16 -24.01
N SER A 425 5.94 -9.21 -24.83
CA SER A 425 4.77 -9.48 -25.67
C SER A 425 3.55 -9.87 -24.80
N LEU A 426 2.35 -9.80 -25.36
CA LEU A 426 1.11 -10.20 -24.67
C LEU A 426 1.24 -11.60 -24.04
N GLY A 427 1.64 -12.61 -24.82
CA GLY A 427 1.80 -13.98 -24.34
C GLY A 427 2.87 -14.12 -23.25
N GLN A 428 4.03 -13.46 -23.41
CA GLN A 428 5.10 -13.50 -22.41
C GLN A 428 4.67 -12.85 -21.09
N GLY A 429 4.02 -11.69 -21.16
CA GLY A 429 3.59 -10.97 -19.98
C GLY A 429 2.43 -11.66 -19.26
N LEU A 430 1.46 -12.24 -19.99
CA LEU A 430 0.40 -13.06 -19.40
C LEU A 430 0.93 -14.33 -18.76
N GLU A 431 1.92 -15.00 -19.38
CA GLU A 431 2.57 -16.17 -18.79
C GLU A 431 3.30 -15.81 -17.49
N GLN A 432 4.03 -14.69 -17.47
CA GLN A 432 4.70 -14.21 -16.26
C GLN A 432 3.71 -13.82 -15.16
N TYR A 433 2.60 -13.18 -15.52
CA TYR A 433 1.54 -12.86 -14.57
C TYR A 433 0.84 -14.13 -14.03
N ARG A 434 0.60 -15.13 -14.88
CA ARG A 434 0.08 -16.44 -14.49
C ARG A 434 1.03 -17.15 -13.51
N ALA A 435 2.33 -17.14 -13.77
CA ALA A 435 3.35 -17.68 -12.88
C ALA A 435 3.43 -16.92 -11.54
N PHE A 436 3.24 -15.60 -11.56
CA PHE A 436 3.09 -14.79 -10.35
C PHE A 436 1.86 -15.23 -9.54
N CYS A 437 0.69 -15.42 -10.19
CA CYS A 437 -0.52 -15.88 -9.52
C CYS A 437 -0.35 -17.27 -8.90
N ARG A 438 0.29 -18.21 -9.60
CA ARG A 438 0.65 -19.52 -9.06
C ARG A 438 1.50 -19.40 -7.79
N SER A 439 2.59 -18.63 -7.85
CA SER A 439 3.49 -18.44 -6.71
C SER A 439 2.80 -17.76 -5.52
N TYR A 440 1.89 -16.82 -5.80
CA TYR A 440 1.13 -16.12 -4.77
C TYR A 440 0.06 -17.01 -4.13
N GLY A 441 -0.61 -17.85 -4.91
CA GLY A 441 -1.52 -18.88 -4.38
C GLY A 441 -0.80 -19.89 -3.50
N GLN A 442 0.37 -20.37 -3.92
CA GLN A 442 1.23 -21.24 -3.13
C GLN A 442 1.68 -20.59 -1.82
N LEU A 443 2.07 -19.31 -1.87
CA LEU A 443 2.40 -18.55 -0.67
C LEU A 443 1.21 -18.49 0.29
N MET A 444 0.00 -18.19 -0.20
CA MET A 444 -1.21 -18.16 0.64
C MET A 444 -1.46 -19.49 1.34
N MET A 445 -1.32 -20.62 0.66
CA MET A 445 -1.53 -21.95 1.25
C MET A 445 -0.61 -22.23 2.44
N ILE A 446 0.66 -21.78 2.39
CA ILE A 446 1.59 -21.99 3.51
C ILE A 446 1.56 -20.86 4.55
N TRP A 447 0.95 -19.72 4.23
CA TRP A 447 1.05 -18.50 5.03
C TRP A 447 0.57 -18.64 6.47
N PRO A 448 -0.57 -19.28 6.79
CA PRO A 448 -1.02 -19.43 8.18
C PRO A 448 0.00 -20.16 9.05
N ARG A 449 0.69 -21.17 8.51
CA ARG A 449 1.74 -21.89 9.23
C ARG A 449 3.00 -21.04 9.39
N VAL A 450 3.39 -20.31 8.35
CA VAL A 450 4.49 -19.34 8.41
C VAL A 450 4.25 -18.30 9.50
N TRP A 451 3.03 -17.77 9.56
CA TRP A 451 2.62 -16.81 10.56
C TRP A 451 2.70 -17.37 11.98
N GLU A 452 2.18 -18.58 12.22
CA GLU A 452 2.25 -19.25 13.53
C GLU A 452 3.71 -19.48 13.96
N ASP A 453 4.56 -19.92 13.03
CA ASP A 453 5.99 -20.07 13.28
C ASP A 453 6.66 -18.72 13.57
N ALA A 454 6.25 -17.64 12.91
CA ALA A 454 6.73 -16.30 13.20
C ALA A 454 6.30 -15.81 14.60
N CYS A 455 5.03 -16.00 14.98
CA CYS A 455 4.54 -15.66 16.32
C CYS A 455 5.28 -16.41 17.44
N SER A 456 5.66 -17.67 17.22
CA SER A 456 6.34 -18.49 18.22
C SER A 456 7.85 -18.27 18.29
N ARG A 457 8.49 -17.88 17.18
CA ARG A 457 9.96 -17.79 17.08
C ARG A 457 10.49 -16.37 17.15
N VAL A 458 9.70 -15.37 16.77
CA VAL A 458 10.10 -13.95 16.83
C VAL A 458 9.66 -13.36 18.18
N ALA A 459 10.07 -14.02 19.27
CA ALA A 459 9.75 -13.60 20.63
C ALA A 459 10.39 -12.25 20.98
N GLU A 460 11.53 -11.91 20.36
CA GLU A 460 12.21 -10.63 20.55
C GLU A 460 12.22 -9.76 19.27
N PRO A 461 11.89 -8.47 19.39
CA PRO A 461 12.23 -7.43 18.42
C PRO A 461 13.55 -7.64 17.71
N GLY A 462 13.53 -7.69 16.38
CA GLY A 462 14.73 -7.49 15.59
C GLY A 462 15.74 -8.63 15.57
N LEU A 463 15.28 -9.88 15.74
CA LEU A 463 16.06 -11.07 15.44
C LEU A 463 17.48 -10.98 16.03
N GLU A 464 17.61 -11.16 17.35
CA GLU A 464 18.84 -11.76 17.88
C GLU A 464 18.93 -13.19 17.31
N LEU A 465 19.33 -13.27 16.03
CA LEU A 465 19.56 -14.55 15.37
C LEU A 465 20.69 -15.24 16.13
N PRO A 466 20.51 -16.50 16.54
CA PRO A 466 21.54 -17.26 17.24
C PRO A 466 22.89 -17.13 16.52
N GLY A 467 23.86 -16.50 17.17
CA GLY A 467 25.20 -16.20 16.60
C GLY A 467 25.65 -14.74 16.64
N ALA A 468 24.82 -13.79 17.11
CA ALA A 468 25.22 -12.38 17.28
C ALA A 468 25.91 -12.07 18.62
N SER A 469 25.89 -12.98 19.59
CA SER A 469 26.62 -12.87 20.86
C SER A 469 28.10 -13.25 20.66
N GLY A 470 28.85 -12.36 20.02
CA GLY A 470 30.29 -12.51 19.76
C GLY A 470 31.05 -11.20 19.91
N ALA A 471 30.67 -10.35 20.86
CA ALA A 471 31.49 -9.31 21.49
C ALA A 471 30.61 -8.52 22.48
N ARG A 472 30.66 -8.87 23.76
CA ARG A 472 30.49 -7.93 24.86
C ARG A 472 31.73 -8.03 25.73
#